data_AF-A0A2G9TUG0-F1
#
_entry.id   AF-A0A2G9TUG0-F1
#
_cell.length_a   1.000
_cell.length_b   1.000
_cell.length_c   1.000
_cell.angle_alpha   90.00
_cell.angle_beta   90.00
_cell.angle_gamma   90.00
#
_symmetry.space_group_name_H-M   'P 1'
#
loop_
_entity.id
_entity.type
_entity.pdbx_description
1 polymer ?
#
loop_
_entity_poly.entity_id
_entity_poly.type
_entity_poly.pdbx_seq_one_letter_code
_entity_poly.pdbx_strand_id
1 'polypeptide(L)'
;MDINDDGASTAKKGEDEMMFDEHGRGPDVKMFSLNSELGDVKYVMSDKTGTLTQNCMRFRMCSVGGVKYANRRTRRDKTFSPKKLISHIASNQMNNAHQIREFLLACAICHTASPDKNTSNADRPLYHATSPDEHALLELAADAGFVFKRRAPGKCFVNVLGTALEYDLVAILEFDSERKRMSVIVREPGGKIKLYIKGADQKIFERLKSVSQKELKRTAGHLQQFAIGGYRTLCFAVRTIEMTTFNAWYKEYLKTINDPVKRKTRLAELAEVIEKPRTVLVHNGSVPKVGRHVHWLGTELLWRRYDGTKYARLLGEKVLSRRDQQLSLIVDATAAVTRLLKANVCGAVLAIGDGANDVAMLQVPPFS
;
A
#
# COMPACT_ATOMS: atom_id res chain seq x y z
N MET A 1 28.14 33.27 17.77
CA MET A 1 28.08 34.71 18.03
C MET A 1 28.57 35.35 16.74
N ASP A 2 27.71 35.95 15.94
CA ASP A 2 26.36 36.40 16.28
C ASP A 2 25.22 35.55 15.72
N ILE A 3 24.01 35.81 16.22
CA ILE A 3 22.76 35.16 15.83
C ILE A 3 21.88 36.30 15.30
N ASN A 4 21.65 36.35 13.99
CA ASN A 4 20.60 37.20 13.44
C ASN A 4 19.28 36.45 13.54
N ASP A 5 18.62 36.61 14.69
CA ASP A 5 17.28 36.12 14.95
C ASP A 5 16.26 37.16 14.46
N ASP A 6 15.86 37.04 13.20
CA ASP A 6 14.76 37.82 12.61
C ASP A 6 14.11 37.00 11.48
N GLY A 7 13.17 36.14 11.85
CA GLY A 7 12.39 35.29 10.94
C GLY A 7 11.32 36.06 10.16
N ALA A 8 11.70 37.16 9.50
CA ALA A 8 10.78 38.06 8.81
C ALA A 8 10.04 37.36 7.65
N SER A 9 8.71 37.37 7.75
CA SER A 9 7.79 36.96 6.69
C SER A 9 8.03 37.74 5.40
N THR A 10 8.10 37.05 4.26
CA THR A 10 8.25 37.66 2.93
C THR A 10 6.92 38.03 2.27
N ALA A 11 5.80 37.95 3.01
CA ALA A 11 4.49 38.36 2.53
C ALA A 11 4.48 39.86 2.16
N LYS A 12 3.93 40.20 0.99
CA LYS A 12 3.71 41.60 0.62
C LYS A 12 2.52 42.14 1.40
N LYS A 13 2.62 43.43 1.74
CA LYS A 13 1.62 44.15 2.52
C LYS A 13 0.23 44.11 1.87
N GLY A 14 -0.62 43.18 2.31
CA GLY A 14 -1.95 42.90 1.76
C GLY A 14 -2.25 41.42 1.48
N GLU A 15 -1.26 40.53 1.58
CA GLU A 15 -1.43 39.08 1.41
C GLU A 15 -1.75 38.39 2.76
N ASP A 16 -2.62 37.37 2.77
CA ASP A 16 -2.97 36.61 3.99
C ASP A 16 -1.90 35.56 4.31
N GLU A 17 -1.08 35.83 5.34
CA GLU A 17 0.00 34.96 5.80
C GLU A 17 -0.46 33.53 6.16
N MET A 18 -1.72 33.32 6.57
CA MET A 18 -2.24 32.00 6.92
C MET A 18 -2.47 31.09 5.71
N MET A 19 -2.55 31.68 4.51
CA MET A 19 -2.85 31.02 3.24
C MET A 19 -1.59 30.62 2.45
N PHE A 20 -0.38 30.88 2.96
CA PHE A 20 0.87 30.41 2.36
C PHE A 20 1.13 28.92 2.67
N ASP A 21 1.73 28.23 1.70
CA ASP A 21 2.14 26.82 1.82
C ASP A 21 3.53 26.64 2.47
N GLU A 22 3.92 25.38 2.69
CA GLU A 22 5.23 25.02 3.29
C GLU A 22 6.45 25.35 2.39
N HIS A 23 6.25 25.97 1.23
CA HIS A 23 7.27 26.46 0.29
C HIS A 23 7.20 27.99 0.08
N GLY A 24 6.39 28.71 0.85
CA GLY A 24 6.24 30.17 0.72
C GLY A 24 5.39 30.62 -0.48
N ARG A 25 4.49 29.76 -0.99
CA ARG A 25 3.58 30.12 -2.08
C ARG A 25 2.20 30.49 -1.52
N GLY A 26 1.75 31.72 -1.79
CA GLY A 26 0.39 32.18 -1.49
C GLY A 26 -0.62 31.83 -2.60
N PRO A 27 -1.91 32.15 -2.39
CA PRO A 27 -2.98 31.88 -3.36
C PRO A 27 -2.96 32.85 -4.56
N ASP A 28 -3.07 32.32 -5.76
CA ASP A 28 -3.08 33.06 -7.03
C ASP A 28 -4.51 33.20 -7.57
N VAL A 29 -5.13 34.37 -7.33
CA VAL A 29 -6.56 34.62 -7.63
C VAL A 29 -6.77 34.93 -9.12
N LYS A 30 -7.35 33.96 -9.84
CA LYS A 30 -7.59 34.07 -11.30
C LYS A 30 -8.82 34.89 -11.70
N MET A 31 -9.81 35.06 -10.82
CA MET A 31 -11.06 35.75 -11.16
C MET A 31 -11.68 36.43 -9.92
N PHE A 32 -11.36 37.72 -9.72
CA PHE A 32 -11.81 38.51 -8.57
C PHE A 32 -13.34 38.73 -8.50
N SER A 33 -14.05 38.62 -9.62
CA SER A 33 -15.51 38.82 -9.67
C SER A 33 -16.32 37.77 -8.89
N LEU A 34 -15.74 36.61 -8.59
CA LEU A 34 -16.39 35.53 -7.84
C LEU A 34 -16.14 35.60 -6.33
N ASN A 35 -15.38 36.60 -5.84
CA ASN A 35 -14.98 36.69 -4.43
C ASN A 35 -16.18 36.79 -3.46
N SER A 36 -17.32 37.33 -3.91
CA SER A 36 -18.58 37.38 -3.16
C SER A 36 -19.30 36.02 -3.11
N GLU A 37 -19.23 35.22 -4.18
CA GLU A 37 -19.88 33.90 -4.26
C GLU A 37 -19.27 32.89 -3.28
N LEU A 38 -17.98 33.06 -2.93
CA LEU A 38 -17.31 32.27 -1.90
C LEU A 38 -18.02 32.33 -0.53
N GLY A 39 -18.75 33.42 -0.25
CA GLY A 39 -19.55 33.57 0.96
C GLY A 39 -20.87 32.78 0.97
N ASP A 40 -21.34 32.31 -0.18
CA ASP A 40 -22.63 31.61 -0.33
C ASP A 40 -22.50 30.11 -0.70
N VAL A 41 -21.28 29.56 -0.66
CA VAL A 41 -21.01 28.15 -0.99
C VAL A 41 -21.83 27.20 -0.11
N LYS A 42 -22.70 26.39 -0.73
CA LYS A 42 -23.54 25.36 -0.07
C LYS A 42 -22.93 23.98 -0.17
N TYR A 43 -22.26 23.68 -1.28
CA TYR A 43 -21.64 22.37 -1.56
C TYR A 43 -20.21 22.54 -2.04
N VAL A 44 -19.34 21.61 -1.62
CA VAL A 44 -17.95 21.53 -2.08
C VAL A 44 -17.71 20.17 -2.72
N MET A 45 -17.46 20.18 -4.02
CA MET A 45 -16.93 19.06 -4.78
C MET A 45 -15.40 19.09 -4.67
N SER A 46 -14.78 17.93 -4.46
CA SER A 46 -13.32 17.82 -4.30
C SER A 46 -12.84 16.50 -4.91
N ASP A 47 -11.77 16.53 -5.70
CA ASP A 47 -11.06 15.28 -5.98
C ASP A 47 -10.35 14.75 -4.72
N LYS A 48 -10.06 13.45 -4.76
CA LYS A 48 -9.41 12.69 -3.69
C LYS A 48 -7.88 12.76 -3.74
N THR A 49 -7.27 12.85 -4.92
CA THR A 49 -5.85 12.55 -5.17
C THR A 49 -5.09 13.83 -5.52
N GLY A 50 -3.98 14.10 -4.85
CA GLY A 50 -3.36 15.43 -4.88
C GLY A 50 -4.09 16.40 -3.94
N THR A 51 -5.41 16.57 -4.13
CA THR A 51 -6.27 17.45 -3.32
C THR A 51 -6.48 16.94 -1.88
N LEU A 52 -7.37 15.97 -1.63
CA LEU A 52 -7.64 15.49 -0.25
C LEU A 52 -6.53 14.57 0.31
N THR A 53 -5.70 13.96 -0.55
CA THR A 53 -4.64 13.04 -0.16
C THR A 53 -3.37 13.26 -0.98
N GLN A 54 -2.24 13.47 -0.29
CA GLN A 54 -0.93 13.43 -0.95
C GLN A 54 -0.65 11.99 -1.42
N ASN A 55 -0.04 11.84 -2.60
CA ASN A 55 0.37 10.55 -3.18
C ASN A 55 1.63 9.97 -2.49
N CYS A 56 1.59 9.93 -1.16
CA CYS A 56 2.63 9.41 -0.28
C CYS A 56 2.00 8.34 0.63
N MET A 57 2.36 7.07 0.37
CA MET A 57 1.95 5.95 1.20
C MET A 57 2.93 5.76 2.35
N ARG A 58 2.41 5.52 3.56
CA ARG A 58 3.21 5.30 4.77
C ARG A 58 2.66 4.13 5.57
N PHE A 59 3.51 3.17 5.89
CA PHE A 59 3.11 2.05 6.74
C PHE A 59 2.76 2.51 8.17
N ARG A 60 1.66 1.99 8.72
CA ARG A 60 1.12 2.42 10.04
C ARG A 60 0.96 1.30 11.06
N MET A 61 0.51 0.13 10.64
CA MET A 61 0.42 -1.06 11.48
C MET A 61 0.31 -2.34 10.66
N CYS A 62 0.58 -3.45 11.31
CA CYS A 62 0.23 -4.77 10.81
C CYS A 62 -0.44 -5.61 11.91
N SER A 63 -0.93 -6.79 11.53
CA SER A 63 -1.12 -7.88 12.47
C SER A 63 -0.52 -9.16 11.91
N VAL A 64 0.24 -9.86 12.76
CA VAL A 64 1.19 -10.93 12.39
C VAL A 64 1.06 -12.07 13.39
N GLY A 65 0.69 -13.27 12.93
CA GLY A 65 0.40 -14.39 13.84
C GLY A 65 -0.83 -14.13 14.74
N GLY A 66 -1.79 -13.33 14.26
CA GLY A 66 -2.93 -12.86 15.05
C GLY A 66 -2.60 -11.83 16.13
N VAL A 67 -1.37 -11.30 16.20
CA VAL A 67 -0.94 -10.24 17.13
C VAL A 67 -0.83 -8.91 16.38
N LYS A 68 -1.48 -7.85 16.88
CA LYS A 68 -1.45 -6.51 16.26
C LYS A 68 -0.24 -5.69 16.72
N TYR A 69 0.43 -5.04 15.76
CA TYR A 69 1.59 -4.18 15.93
C TYR A 69 1.27 -2.79 15.38
N ALA A 70 1.15 -1.80 16.26
CA ALA A 70 0.86 -0.41 15.93
C ALA A 70 1.63 0.54 16.86
N ASN A 71 1.78 1.80 16.45
CA ASN A 71 2.31 2.84 17.34
C ASN A 71 1.39 3.05 18.56
N ARG A 72 1.95 3.50 19.70
CA ARG A 72 1.16 3.92 20.88
C ARG A 72 0.20 5.04 20.47
N ARG A 73 -0.97 5.14 21.12
CA ARG A 73 -2.05 6.11 20.81
C ARG A 73 -1.56 7.57 20.68
N THR A 74 -0.52 7.95 21.42
CA THR A 74 0.13 9.28 21.44
C THR A 74 1.14 9.52 20.31
N ARG A 75 1.33 8.58 19.38
CA ARG A 75 2.24 8.67 18.22
C ARG A 75 1.63 8.07 16.95
N ARG A 76 0.30 8.16 16.78
CA ARG A 76 -0.39 7.63 15.59
C ARG A 76 0.11 8.26 14.29
N ASP A 77 0.38 9.56 14.33
CA ASP A 77 0.68 10.37 13.14
C ASP A 77 2.16 10.30 12.75
N LYS A 78 3.04 9.85 13.67
CA LYS A 78 4.46 9.59 13.44
C LYS A 78 4.69 8.25 12.75
N THR A 79 5.80 8.09 12.01
CA THR A 79 6.17 6.85 11.28
C THR A 79 6.05 5.63 12.20
N PHE A 80 5.59 4.50 11.66
CA PHE A 80 5.57 3.24 12.40
C PHE A 80 6.99 2.84 12.84
N SER A 81 7.14 2.25 14.02
CA SER A 81 8.44 1.75 14.48
C SER A 81 8.46 0.22 14.57
N PRO A 82 9.24 -0.49 13.72
CA PRO A 82 9.33 -1.95 13.76
C PRO A 82 10.08 -2.49 14.98
N LYS A 83 10.57 -1.65 15.90
CA LYS A 83 11.28 -2.09 17.13
C LYS A 83 10.53 -3.17 17.92
N LYS A 84 9.19 -3.16 17.96
CA LYS A 84 8.40 -4.22 18.59
C LYS A 84 8.38 -5.54 17.79
N LEU A 85 8.38 -5.47 16.46
CA LEU A 85 8.53 -6.65 15.61
C LEU A 85 9.90 -7.30 15.83
N ILE A 86 10.98 -6.51 15.85
CA ILE A 86 12.35 -7.00 16.07
C ILE A 86 12.53 -7.57 17.48
N SER A 87 12.02 -6.88 18.51
CA SER A 87 11.99 -7.38 19.89
C SER A 87 11.30 -8.75 19.98
N HIS A 88 10.17 -8.93 19.29
CA HIS A 88 9.46 -10.21 19.25
C HIS A 88 10.15 -11.28 18.38
N ILE A 89 10.95 -10.91 17.37
CA ILE A 89 11.84 -11.86 16.67
C ILE A 89 12.90 -12.40 17.61
N ALA A 90 13.50 -11.53 18.44
CA ALA A 90 14.58 -11.89 19.35
C ALA A 90 14.08 -12.65 20.59
N SER A 91 12.97 -12.24 21.21
CA SER A 91 12.43 -12.85 22.44
C SER A 91 11.49 -14.04 22.19
N ASN A 92 10.89 -14.12 20.99
CA ASN A 92 9.81 -15.05 20.63
C ASN A 92 8.64 -15.14 21.63
N GLN A 93 8.46 -14.15 22.53
CA GLN A 93 7.45 -14.18 23.61
C GLN A 93 6.00 -14.36 23.12
N MET A 94 5.70 -13.96 21.87
CA MET A 94 4.39 -14.14 21.25
C MET A 94 4.26 -15.43 20.43
N ASN A 95 5.27 -16.31 20.46
CA ASN A 95 5.40 -17.52 19.63
C ASN A 95 5.23 -17.28 18.12
N ASN A 96 5.55 -16.06 17.65
CA ASN A 96 5.32 -15.63 16.26
C ASN A 96 6.59 -15.10 15.55
N ALA A 97 7.79 -15.29 16.12
CA ALA A 97 9.05 -14.79 15.54
C ALA A 97 9.26 -15.24 14.08
N HIS A 98 8.88 -16.48 13.77
CA HIS A 98 8.92 -17.01 12.40
C HIS A 98 7.93 -16.28 11.48
N GLN A 99 6.70 -16.00 11.91
CA GLN A 99 5.75 -15.21 11.10
C GLN A 99 6.28 -13.80 10.84
N ILE A 100 6.95 -13.17 11.81
CA ILE A 100 7.55 -11.83 11.63
C ILE A 100 8.74 -11.86 10.65
N ARG A 101 9.63 -12.86 10.72
CA ARG A 101 10.76 -12.99 9.78
C ARG A 101 10.28 -13.18 8.34
N GLU A 102 9.34 -14.10 8.12
CA GLU A 102 8.77 -14.37 6.80
C GLU A 102 7.99 -13.17 6.26
N PHE A 103 7.35 -12.39 7.14
CA PHE A 103 6.66 -11.16 6.79
C PHE A 103 7.59 -10.06 6.26
N LEU A 104 8.62 -9.72 7.03
CA LEU A 104 9.55 -8.66 6.65
C LEU A 104 10.37 -9.05 5.42
N LEU A 105 10.70 -10.34 5.28
CA LEU A 105 11.29 -10.89 4.06
C LEU A 105 10.31 -10.81 2.87
N ALA A 106 9.02 -11.09 3.05
CA ALA A 106 8.01 -10.93 2.00
C ALA A 106 7.92 -9.46 1.52
N CYS A 107 7.98 -8.49 2.43
CA CYS A 107 8.06 -7.07 2.07
C CYS A 107 9.34 -6.75 1.27
N ALA A 108 10.48 -7.36 1.64
CA ALA A 108 11.78 -7.15 1.02
C ALA A 108 12.03 -7.87 -0.32
N ILE A 109 11.15 -8.80 -0.76
CA ILE A 109 11.34 -9.51 -2.05
C ILE A 109 10.09 -9.62 -2.93
N CYS A 110 8.88 -9.53 -2.36
CA CYS A 110 7.63 -9.63 -3.12
C CYS A 110 7.24 -8.26 -3.69
N HIS A 111 8.01 -7.76 -4.66
CA HIS A 111 7.84 -6.45 -5.30
C HIS A 111 8.54 -6.42 -6.67
N THR A 112 8.24 -5.45 -7.54
CA THR A 112 9.00 -5.18 -8.78
C THR A 112 9.94 -3.98 -8.70
N ALA A 113 9.86 -3.18 -7.63
CA ALA A 113 10.76 -2.04 -7.37
C ALA A 113 12.27 -2.36 -7.49
N SER A 114 13.05 -1.35 -7.88
CA SER A 114 14.51 -1.40 -8.04
C SER A 114 15.24 -0.40 -7.14
N PRO A 115 16.48 -0.67 -6.70
CA PRO A 115 17.27 0.27 -5.91
C PRO A 115 17.80 1.42 -6.79
N ASP A 116 17.87 2.63 -6.24
CA ASP A 116 18.54 3.76 -6.89
C ASP A 116 20.07 3.62 -6.79
N LYS A 117 20.73 3.62 -7.96
CA LYS A 117 22.18 3.55 -8.11
C LYS A 117 22.90 4.77 -7.51
N ASN A 118 22.21 5.90 -7.41
CA ASN A 118 22.75 7.17 -6.94
C ASN A 118 22.58 7.35 -5.41
N THR A 119 22.15 6.32 -4.68
CA THR A 119 21.96 6.45 -3.23
C THR A 119 23.30 6.59 -2.51
N SER A 120 23.49 7.70 -1.79
CA SER A 120 24.69 7.99 -0.99
C SER A 120 24.95 6.98 0.14
N ASN A 121 23.90 6.29 0.60
CA ASN A 121 23.99 5.21 1.58
C ASN A 121 23.78 3.84 0.91
N ALA A 122 24.87 3.17 0.53
CA ALA A 122 24.85 1.80 0.00
C ALA A 122 24.23 0.79 0.98
N ASP A 123 24.16 1.11 2.29
CA ASP A 123 23.51 0.24 3.26
C ASP A 123 21.98 0.36 3.30
N ARG A 124 21.42 1.50 2.89
CA ARG A 124 19.97 1.73 2.71
C ARG A 124 19.70 2.43 1.37
N PRO A 125 19.59 1.68 0.25
CA PRO A 125 19.25 2.26 -1.05
C PRO A 125 17.85 2.89 -1.03
N LEU A 126 17.65 3.97 -1.78
CA LEU A 126 16.33 4.49 -2.12
C LEU A 126 15.66 3.53 -3.12
N TYR A 127 14.32 3.41 -3.09
CA TYR A 127 13.61 2.45 -3.94
C TYR A 127 12.68 3.11 -4.96
N HIS A 128 12.99 2.91 -6.24
CA HIS A 128 12.12 3.24 -7.37
C HIS A 128 11.10 2.13 -7.56
N ALA A 129 9.84 2.40 -7.23
CA ALA A 129 8.73 1.45 -7.29
C ALA A 129 7.60 1.94 -8.21
N THR A 130 6.98 1.03 -8.96
CA THR A 130 5.84 1.34 -9.85
C THR A 130 4.52 1.56 -9.10
N SER A 131 4.47 1.22 -7.80
CA SER A 131 3.40 1.60 -6.89
C SER A 131 3.98 2.15 -5.58
N PRO A 132 3.40 3.22 -5.01
CA PRO A 132 3.79 3.73 -3.70
C PRO A 132 3.51 2.72 -2.59
N ASP A 133 2.64 1.73 -2.83
CA ASP A 133 2.41 0.62 -1.89
C ASP A 133 3.69 -0.21 -1.69
N GLU A 134 4.41 -0.51 -2.77
CA GLU A 134 5.63 -1.32 -2.69
C GLU A 134 6.77 -0.56 -2.01
N HIS A 135 6.94 0.72 -2.36
CA HIS A 135 7.94 1.60 -1.74
C HIS A 135 7.76 1.65 -0.22
N ALA A 136 6.54 1.86 0.27
CA ALA A 136 6.25 1.94 1.70
C ALA A 136 6.37 0.59 2.45
N LEU A 137 6.24 -0.55 1.75
CA LEU A 137 6.55 -1.88 2.29
C LEU A 137 8.06 -2.14 2.34
N LEU A 138 8.82 -1.65 1.35
CA LEU A 138 10.29 -1.73 1.33
C LEU A 138 10.92 -0.84 2.41
N GLU A 139 10.40 0.37 2.64
CA GLU A 139 10.85 1.23 3.74
C GLU A 139 10.59 0.60 5.12
N LEU A 140 9.43 -0.07 5.31
CA LEU A 140 9.19 -0.87 6.53
C LEU A 140 10.23 -1.98 6.69
N ALA A 141 10.52 -2.71 5.61
CA ALA A 141 11.47 -3.81 5.63
C ALA A 141 12.89 -3.29 5.97
N ALA A 142 13.31 -2.19 5.36
CA ALA A 142 14.58 -1.54 5.62
C ALA A 142 14.69 -0.99 7.06
N ASP A 143 13.66 -0.32 7.59
CA ASP A 143 13.57 0.10 9.00
C ASP A 143 13.63 -1.07 9.98
N ALA A 144 13.25 -2.27 9.51
CA ALA A 144 13.29 -3.52 10.27
C ALA A 144 14.60 -4.32 10.05
N GLY A 145 15.54 -3.82 9.25
CA GLY A 145 16.80 -4.51 8.92
C GLY A 145 16.67 -5.65 7.91
N PHE A 146 15.61 -5.67 7.11
CA PHE A 146 15.39 -6.55 5.96
C PHE A 146 15.54 -5.71 4.68
N VAL A 147 16.77 -5.36 4.33
CA VAL A 147 17.09 -4.41 3.26
C VAL A 147 17.23 -5.15 1.92
N PHE A 148 16.35 -4.86 0.96
CA PHE A 148 16.55 -5.27 -0.42
C PHE A 148 17.76 -4.54 -1.02
N LYS A 149 18.75 -5.28 -1.52
CA LYS A 149 20.00 -4.68 -2.04
C LYS A 149 19.99 -4.51 -3.56
N ARG A 150 19.66 -5.58 -4.29
CA ARG A 150 19.58 -5.56 -5.77
C ARG A 150 18.88 -6.81 -6.33
N ARG A 151 18.46 -6.71 -7.58
CA ARG A 151 18.03 -7.83 -8.42
C ARG A 151 19.06 -8.07 -9.51
N ALA A 152 19.21 -9.32 -9.94
CA ALA A 152 20.00 -9.73 -11.10
C ALA A 152 19.21 -10.81 -11.87
N PRO A 153 19.59 -11.17 -13.11
CA PRO A 153 18.96 -12.27 -13.82
C PRO A 153 18.92 -13.55 -12.97
N GLY A 154 17.72 -14.04 -12.68
CA GLY A 154 17.51 -15.23 -11.84
C GLY A 154 17.90 -15.12 -10.37
N LYS A 155 18.25 -13.93 -9.82
CA LYS A 155 18.72 -13.78 -8.43
C LYS A 155 18.23 -12.51 -7.72
N CYS A 156 18.00 -12.62 -6.41
CA CYS A 156 17.61 -11.54 -5.51
C CYS A 156 18.58 -11.46 -4.32
N PHE A 157 19.05 -10.25 -3.99
CA PHE A 157 20.03 -10.00 -2.93
C PHE A 157 19.41 -9.16 -1.82
N VAL A 158 19.48 -9.65 -0.57
CA VAL A 158 18.85 -9.02 0.60
C VAL A 158 19.82 -9.08 1.78
N ASN A 159 19.95 -7.99 2.55
CA ASN A 159 20.55 -8.05 3.88
C ASN A 159 19.43 -8.29 4.91
N VAL A 160 19.53 -9.37 5.68
CA VAL A 160 18.59 -9.74 6.74
C VAL A 160 19.30 -9.70 8.10
N LEU A 161 19.04 -8.65 8.87
CA LEU A 161 19.55 -8.39 10.21
C LEU A 161 21.10 -8.41 10.30
N GLY A 162 21.77 -7.90 9.27
CA GLY A 162 23.23 -7.86 9.13
C GLY A 162 23.77 -8.91 8.16
N THR A 163 23.07 -10.03 7.96
CA THR A 163 23.53 -11.12 7.09
C THR A 163 23.10 -10.89 5.65
N ALA A 164 24.07 -10.77 4.73
CA ALA A 164 23.81 -10.80 3.30
C ALA A 164 23.35 -12.20 2.86
N LEU A 165 22.20 -12.27 2.18
CA LEU A 165 21.59 -13.49 1.65
C LEU A 165 21.32 -13.36 0.15
N GLU A 166 21.53 -14.45 -0.57
CA GLU A 166 21.22 -14.61 -1.99
C GLU A 166 20.07 -15.62 -2.15
N TYR A 167 19.06 -15.26 -2.94
CA TYR A 167 17.92 -16.13 -3.26
C TYR A 167 17.86 -16.32 -4.78
N ASP A 168 17.72 -17.56 -5.26
CA ASP A 168 17.41 -17.79 -6.67
C ASP A 168 15.98 -17.28 -6.93
N LEU A 169 15.84 -16.28 -7.80
CA LEU A 169 14.57 -15.69 -8.19
C LEU A 169 14.00 -16.48 -9.37
N VAL A 170 13.15 -17.47 -9.08
CA VAL A 170 12.63 -18.41 -10.08
C VAL A 170 11.55 -17.77 -10.95
N ALA A 171 10.61 -17.06 -10.33
CA ALA A 171 9.51 -16.42 -11.03
C ALA A 171 8.98 -15.20 -10.26
N ILE A 172 8.69 -14.12 -10.99
CA ILE A 172 7.78 -13.07 -10.54
C ILE A 172 6.46 -13.30 -11.28
N LEU A 173 5.38 -13.37 -10.51
CA LEU A 173 4.02 -13.35 -11.01
C LEU A 173 3.50 -11.94 -10.70
N GLU A 174 3.47 -11.08 -11.72
CA GLU A 174 3.22 -9.64 -11.59
C GLU A 174 1.78 -9.34 -11.15
N PHE A 175 1.55 -8.14 -10.59
CA PHE A 175 0.21 -7.73 -10.20
C PHE A 175 -0.69 -7.57 -11.43
N ASP A 176 -1.90 -8.10 -11.35
CA ASP A 176 -2.93 -7.96 -12.38
C ASP A 176 -4.31 -7.71 -11.72
N SER A 177 -5.16 -6.96 -12.43
CA SER A 177 -6.43 -6.40 -11.92
C SER A 177 -7.54 -7.43 -11.71
N GLU A 178 -7.50 -8.57 -12.40
CA GLU A 178 -8.45 -9.67 -12.21
C GLU A 178 -8.05 -10.48 -10.98
N ARG A 179 -6.76 -10.82 -10.88
CA ARG A 179 -6.23 -11.68 -9.80
C ARG A 179 -6.01 -10.95 -8.47
N LYS A 180 -5.86 -9.61 -8.52
CA LYS A 180 -5.76 -8.65 -7.38
C LYS A 180 -4.68 -8.99 -6.36
N ARG A 181 -3.55 -9.52 -6.85
CA ARG A 181 -2.39 -9.95 -6.05
C ARG A 181 -1.12 -10.07 -6.91
N MET A 182 0.03 -10.04 -6.26
CA MET A 182 1.36 -10.34 -6.78
C MET A 182 1.91 -11.56 -6.05
N SER A 183 2.76 -12.35 -6.72
CA SER A 183 3.52 -13.42 -6.06
C SER A 183 4.94 -13.52 -6.59
N VAL A 184 5.86 -14.04 -5.77
CA VAL A 184 7.25 -14.31 -6.14
C VAL A 184 7.64 -15.70 -5.64
N ILE A 185 8.28 -16.50 -6.50
CA ILE A 185 8.82 -17.81 -6.17
C ILE A 185 10.34 -17.71 -6.12
N VAL A 186 10.91 -18.15 -5.00
CA VAL A 186 12.36 -18.17 -4.76
C VAL A 186 12.84 -19.53 -4.28
N ARG A 187 14.11 -19.85 -4.56
CA ARG A 187 14.88 -20.82 -3.75
C ARG A 187 15.65 -20.05 -2.67
N GLU A 188 15.57 -20.54 -1.44
CA GLU A 188 16.36 -20.02 -0.33
C GLU A 188 17.78 -20.61 -0.32
N PRO A 189 18.77 -19.99 0.35
CA PRO A 189 20.09 -20.58 0.58
C PRO A 189 20.05 -22.03 1.11
N GLY A 190 19.04 -22.36 1.92
CA GLY A 190 18.79 -23.71 2.43
C GLY A 190 18.08 -24.66 1.45
N GLY A 191 18.14 -24.41 0.14
CA GLY A 191 17.59 -25.26 -0.93
C GLY A 191 16.06 -25.30 -1.07
N LYS A 192 15.31 -24.85 -0.05
CA LYS A 192 13.84 -24.85 -0.02
C LYS A 192 13.28 -23.90 -1.08
N ILE A 193 12.23 -24.34 -1.78
CA ILE A 193 11.42 -23.47 -2.62
C ILE A 193 10.34 -22.80 -1.76
N LYS A 194 10.22 -21.48 -1.84
CA LYS A 194 9.13 -20.72 -1.22
C LYS A 194 8.37 -19.89 -2.24
N LEU A 195 7.06 -19.86 -2.08
CA LEU A 195 6.13 -18.95 -2.71
C LEU A 195 5.75 -17.86 -1.70
N TYR A 196 5.98 -16.60 -2.05
CA TYR A 196 5.48 -15.43 -1.33
C TYR A 196 4.36 -14.80 -2.15
N ILE A 197 3.26 -14.43 -1.52
CA ILE A 197 2.06 -13.85 -2.13
C ILE A 197 1.71 -12.58 -1.35
N LYS A 198 1.34 -11.50 -2.03
CA LYS A 198 0.70 -10.31 -1.43
C LYS A 198 -0.52 -9.89 -2.25
N GLY A 199 -1.63 -9.54 -1.63
CA GLY A 199 -2.86 -9.24 -2.38
C GLY A 199 -4.05 -8.81 -1.54
N ALA A 200 -5.15 -8.50 -2.22
CA ALA A 200 -6.41 -8.12 -1.58
C ALA A 200 -6.93 -9.23 -0.66
N ASP A 201 -7.41 -8.84 0.52
CA ASP A 201 -7.69 -9.73 1.65
C ASP A 201 -8.45 -11.01 1.26
N GLN A 202 -9.62 -10.86 0.60
CA GLN A 202 -10.46 -11.98 0.13
C GLN A 202 -9.68 -12.97 -0.75
N LYS A 203 -8.84 -12.48 -1.68
CA LYS A 203 -8.05 -13.32 -2.59
C LYS A 203 -6.92 -14.06 -1.89
N ILE A 204 -6.47 -13.58 -0.73
CA ILE A 204 -5.55 -14.34 0.12
C ILE A 204 -6.30 -15.34 0.99
N PHE A 205 -7.43 -14.98 1.60
CA PHE A 205 -8.27 -15.90 2.38
C PHE A 205 -8.73 -17.14 1.58
N GLU A 206 -9.11 -16.96 0.32
CA GLU A 206 -9.42 -18.04 -0.65
C GLU A 206 -8.31 -19.11 -0.79
N ARG A 207 -7.06 -18.78 -0.41
CA ARG A 207 -5.85 -19.59 -0.64
C ARG A 207 -5.22 -20.10 0.67
N LEU A 208 -5.92 -19.99 1.80
CA LEU A 208 -5.48 -20.53 3.10
C LEU A 208 -6.08 -21.93 3.36
N LYS A 209 -5.29 -22.82 3.98
CA LYS A 209 -5.77 -24.11 4.53
C LYS A 209 -5.20 -24.44 5.92
N SER A 210 -3.91 -24.20 6.13
CA SER A 210 -3.19 -24.65 7.34
C SER A 210 -3.06 -23.57 8.43
N VAL A 211 -4.05 -22.69 8.59
CA VAL A 211 -4.06 -21.58 9.56
C VAL A 211 -5.12 -21.84 10.64
N SER A 212 -4.82 -21.57 11.91
CA SER A 212 -5.78 -21.83 13.00
C SER A 212 -6.99 -20.89 12.91
N GLN A 213 -8.20 -21.40 13.18
CA GLN A 213 -9.42 -20.59 13.17
C GLN A 213 -9.38 -19.41 14.16
N LYS A 214 -8.63 -19.57 15.27
CA LYS A 214 -8.36 -18.52 16.26
C LYS A 214 -7.49 -17.39 15.70
N GLU A 215 -6.51 -17.71 14.86
CA GLU A 215 -5.67 -16.75 14.14
C GLU A 215 -6.43 -16.09 12.99
N LEU A 216 -7.19 -16.86 12.19
CA LEU A 216 -8.06 -16.34 11.13
C LEU A 216 -9.07 -15.32 11.68
N LYS A 217 -9.83 -15.67 12.72
CA LYS A 217 -10.83 -14.77 13.34
C LYS A 217 -10.20 -13.52 13.94
N ARG A 218 -9.03 -13.63 14.59
CA ARG A 218 -8.28 -12.47 15.12
C ARG A 218 -7.82 -11.53 14.01
N THR A 219 -7.26 -12.07 12.92
CA THR A 219 -6.65 -11.28 11.83
C THR A 219 -7.84 -10.63 11.10
N ALA A 220 -8.90 -11.36 10.74
CA ALA A 220 -10.09 -10.78 10.12
C ALA A 220 -10.68 -9.61 10.93
N GLY A 221 -10.78 -9.74 12.26
CA GLY A 221 -11.19 -8.66 13.15
C GLY A 221 -10.22 -7.47 13.20
N HIS A 222 -8.92 -7.69 12.98
CA HIS A 222 -7.95 -6.60 12.80
C HIS A 222 -8.10 -5.91 11.43
N LEU A 223 -8.24 -6.65 10.32
CA LEU A 223 -8.49 -6.05 8.99
C LEU A 223 -9.78 -5.21 8.99
N GLN A 224 -10.83 -5.67 9.67
CA GLN A 224 -12.07 -4.90 9.81
C GLN A 224 -11.83 -3.58 10.58
N GLN A 225 -11.04 -3.60 11.66
CA GLN A 225 -10.64 -2.38 12.38
C GLN A 225 -9.78 -1.45 11.51
N PHE A 226 -8.93 -2.00 10.64
CA PHE A 226 -8.09 -1.26 9.70
C PHE A 226 -8.94 -0.59 8.61
N ALA A 227 -9.86 -1.31 7.99
CA ALA A 227 -10.81 -0.78 6.99
C ALA A 227 -11.72 0.31 7.59
N ILE A 228 -12.26 0.10 8.80
CA ILE A 228 -13.05 1.11 9.54
C ILE A 228 -12.21 2.36 9.87
N GLY A 229 -10.90 2.21 10.04
CA GLY A 229 -9.96 3.32 10.21
C GLY A 229 -9.67 4.12 8.93
N GLY A 230 -10.17 3.68 7.76
CA GLY A 230 -9.90 4.29 6.46
C GLY A 230 -8.54 3.90 5.86
N TYR A 231 -7.85 2.90 6.41
CA TYR A 231 -6.55 2.43 5.92
C TYR A 231 -6.72 1.44 4.77
N ARG A 232 -5.74 1.43 3.83
CA ARG A 232 -5.67 0.40 2.78
C ARG A 232 -5.08 -0.88 3.36
N THR A 233 -5.82 -1.97 3.31
CA THR A 233 -5.34 -3.31 3.71
C THR A 233 -4.69 -4.05 2.53
N LEU A 234 -3.71 -4.88 2.86
CA LEU A 234 -3.14 -5.89 1.99
C LEU A 234 -2.78 -7.11 2.85
N CYS A 235 -3.16 -8.30 2.42
CA CYS A 235 -2.77 -9.55 3.05
C CYS A 235 -1.55 -10.16 2.35
N PHE A 236 -0.70 -10.84 3.13
CA PHE A 236 0.35 -11.73 2.62
C PHE A 236 0.04 -13.18 2.97
N ALA A 237 0.56 -14.08 2.14
CA ALA A 237 0.70 -15.50 2.44
C ALA A 237 2.09 -15.97 1.99
N VAL A 238 2.65 -16.92 2.71
CA VAL A 238 3.92 -17.58 2.37
C VAL A 238 3.67 -19.08 2.34
N ARG A 239 4.36 -19.85 1.49
CA ARG A 239 4.25 -21.32 1.49
C ARG A 239 5.54 -21.96 1.00
N THR A 240 6.08 -22.93 1.73
CA THR A 240 7.12 -23.83 1.19
C THR A 240 6.48 -24.75 0.15
N ILE A 241 7.06 -24.84 -1.04
CA ILE A 241 6.58 -25.73 -2.12
C ILE A 241 7.37 -27.04 -2.07
N GLU A 242 6.67 -28.17 -2.14
CA GLU A 242 7.30 -29.48 -2.29
C GLU A 242 8.00 -29.60 -3.64
N MET A 243 9.21 -30.19 -3.67
CA MET A 243 10.05 -30.23 -4.88
C MET A 243 9.38 -30.97 -6.06
N THR A 244 8.53 -31.97 -5.81
CA THR A 244 7.75 -32.67 -6.84
C THR A 244 6.78 -31.73 -7.55
N THR A 245 5.96 -31.01 -6.78
CA THR A 245 4.98 -30.02 -7.24
C THR A 245 5.67 -28.84 -7.91
N PHE A 246 6.80 -28.38 -7.36
CA PHE A 246 7.63 -27.35 -7.97
C PHE A 246 8.17 -27.78 -9.34
N ASN A 247 8.79 -28.96 -9.44
CA ASN A 247 9.36 -29.46 -10.69
C ASN A 247 8.29 -29.65 -11.78
N ALA A 248 7.09 -30.10 -11.42
CA ALA A 248 5.97 -30.20 -12.36
C ALA A 248 5.51 -28.81 -12.85
N TRP A 249 5.34 -27.85 -11.94
CA TRP A 249 4.95 -26.48 -12.30
C TRP A 249 6.02 -25.76 -13.13
N TYR A 250 7.29 -25.91 -12.76
CA TYR A 250 8.41 -25.21 -13.39
C TYR A 250 8.63 -25.66 -14.84
N LYS A 251 8.36 -26.94 -15.17
CA LYS A 251 8.35 -27.42 -16.57
C LYS A 251 7.34 -26.65 -17.43
N GLU A 252 6.12 -26.43 -16.95
CA GLU A 252 5.09 -25.68 -17.68
C GLU A 252 5.36 -24.18 -17.70
N TYR A 253 5.96 -23.63 -16.63
CA TYR A 253 6.43 -22.24 -16.59
C TYR A 253 7.51 -21.97 -17.65
N LEU A 254 8.51 -22.85 -17.79
CA LEU A 254 9.55 -22.71 -18.82
C LEU A 254 9.00 -22.78 -20.25
N LYS A 255 8.01 -23.64 -20.52
CA LYS A 255 7.28 -23.62 -21.81
C LYS A 255 6.55 -22.29 -22.02
N THR A 256 5.92 -21.78 -20.96
CA THR A 256 5.03 -20.61 -21.02
C THR A 256 5.78 -19.29 -21.22
N ILE A 257 6.94 -19.09 -20.60
CA ILE A 257 7.73 -17.87 -20.81
C ILE A 257 8.28 -17.77 -22.24
N ASN A 258 8.42 -18.90 -22.94
CA ASN A 258 8.92 -19.01 -24.30
C ASN A 258 7.81 -19.02 -25.38
N ASP A 259 6.53 -19.00 -24.99
CA ASP A 259 5.38 -18.86 -25.91
C ASP A 259 5.07 -17.36 -26.11
N PRO A 260 5.30 -16.77 -27.30
CA PRO A 260 5.08 -15.34 -27.50
C PRO A 260 3.60 -14.95 -27.64
N VAL A 261 2.69 -15.90 -27.92
CA VAL A 261 1.29 -15.62 -28.27
C VAL A 261 0.37 -15.72 -27.05
N LYS A 262 0.55 -16.75 -26.21
CA LYS A 262 -0.36 -17.03 -25.07
C LYS A 262 0.27 -16.79 -23.70
N ARG A 263 1.45 -16.15 -23.64
CA ARG A 263 2.22 -15.87 -22.40
C ARG A 263 1.37 -15.32 -21.26
N LYS A 264 0.65 -14.20 -21.47
CA LYS A 264 -0.06 -13.51 -20.38
C LYS A 264 -1.12 -14.41 -19.73
N THR A 265 -1.98 -15.02 -20.55
CA THR A 265 -3.06 -15.91 -20.09
C THR A 265 -2.50 -17.14 -19.38
N ARG A 266 -1.53 -17.83 -20.00
CA ARG A 266 -0.90 -19.03 -19.40
C ARG A 266 -0.14 -18.73 -18.11
N LEU A 267 0.48 -17.55 -17.98
CA LEU A 267 1.09 -17.13 -16.70
C LEU A 267 0.04 -16.89 -15.62
N ALA A 268 -1.14 -16.35 -15.95
CA ALA A 268 -2.24 -16.19 -15.00
C ALA A 268 -2.83 -17.55 -14.56
N GLU A 269 -3.00 -18.50 -15.49
CA GLU A 269 -3.39 -19.89 -15.21
C GLU A 269 -2.38 -20.58 -14.29
N LEU A 270 -1.08 -20.51 -14.62
CA LEU A 270 0.00 -21.09 -13.81
C LEU A 270 0.10 -20.44 -12.43
N ALA A 271 -0.14 -19.13 -12.32
CA ALA A 271 -0.23 -18.45 -11.04
C ALA A 271 -1.38 -19.01 -10.19
N GLU A 272 -2.57 -19.12 -10.76
CA GLU A 272 -3.75 -19.67 -10.07
C GLU A 272 -3.53 -21.12 -9.60
N VAL A 273 -2.82 -21.94 -10.39
CA VAL A 273 -2.49 -23.33 -10.03
C VAL A 273 -1.48 -23.42 -8.87
N ILE A 274 -0.43 -22.59 -8.85
CA ILE A 274 0.60 -22.67 -7.80
C ILE A 274 0.18 -21.95 -6.51
N GLU A 275 -0.57 -20.86 -6.61
CA GLU A 275 -1.04 -20.06 -5.48
C GLU A 275 -2.17 -20.75 -4.70
N LYS A 276 -2.95 -21.63 -5.35
CA LYS A 276 -3.93 -22.49 -4.65
C LYS A 276 -3.23 -23.56 -3.79
N PRO A 277 -3.68 -23.78 -2.54
CA PRO A 277 -3.22 -24.91 -1.74
C PRO A 277 -3.90 -26.20 -2.23
N ARG A 278 -3.17 -27.09 -2.90
CA ARG A 278 -3.70 -28.40 -3.33
C ARG A 278 -4.20 -29.20 -2.12
N THR A 279 -5.37 -29.84 -2.25
CA THR A 279 -5.70 -30.97 -1.38
C THR A 279 -5.02 -32.19 -1.97
N VAL A 280 -4.08 -32.79 -1.24
CA VAL A 280 -3.57 -34.12 -1.58
C VAL A 280 -4.52 -35.13 -0.95
N LEU A 281 -5.43 -35.66 -1.76
CA LEU A 281 -6.17 -36.88 -1.41
C LEU A 281 -5.24 -38.06 -1.67
N VAL A 282 -4.76 -38.70 -0.61
CA VAL A 282 -4.09 -40.00 -0.67
C VAL A 282 -4.87 -40.97 0.21
N HIS A 283 -5.33 -42.04 -0.43
CA HIS A 283 -5.93 -43.20 0.23
C HIS A 283 -4.78 -44.11 0.73
N ASN A 284 -4.99 -44.75 1.89
CA ASN A 284 -4.04 -45.61 2.61
C ASN A 284 -2.80 -44.94 3.23
N GLY A 285 -2.56 -45.27 4.51
CA GLY A 285 -1.22 -45.40 5.12
C GLY A 285 -0.40 -44.12 5.37
N SER A 286 -0.25 -43.75 6.64
CA SER A 286 0.84 -42.87 7.14
C SER A 286 0.91 -41.46 6.54
N VAL A 287 0.15 -40.53 7.11
CA VAL A 287 0.18 -39.10 6.73
C VAL A 287 1.53 -38.44 7.09
N PRO A 288 2.32 -37.97 6.12
CA PRO A 288 3.49 -37.13 6.40
C PRO A 288 3.04 -35.79 6.98
N LYS A 289 3.84 -35.18 7.86
CA LYS A 289 3.56 -33.83 8.41
C LYS A 289 3.74 -32.78 7.30
N VAL A 290 2.72 -32.61 6.46
CA VAL A 290 2.65 -31.61 5.39
C VAL A 290 3.03 -30.24 5.94
N GLY A 291 3.82 -29.50 5.16
CA GLY A 291 4.48 -28.27 5.60
C GLY A 291 3.55 -27.33 6.36
N ARG A 292 3.99 -26.94 7.56
CA ARG A 292 3.49 -25.74 8.26
C ARG A 292 3.79 -24.50 7.40
N HIS A 293 3.48 -23.32 7.93
CA HIS A 293 3.77 -22.03 7.31
C HIS A 293 2.89 -21.76 6.08
N VAL A 294 1.62 -21.45 6.36
CA VAL A 294 1.03 -20.26 5.74
C VAL A 294 0.89 -19.22 6.83
N HIS A 295 1.50 -18.06 6.63
CA HIS A 295 1.57 -17.03 7.66
C HIS A 295 0.57 -15.93 7.38
N TRP A 296 -0.35 -15.77 8.33
CA TRP A 296 -1.42 -14.79 8.26
C TRP A 296 -0.86 -13.42 8.68
N LEU A 297 -0.88 -12.48 7.72
CA LEU A 297 -0.09 -11.24 7.73
C LEU A 297 -0.84 -10.09 7.03
N GLY A 298 -1.32 -9.11 7.78
CA GLY A 298 -2.05 -7.96 7.21
C GLY A 298 -1.25 -6.68 7.38
N THR A 299 -1.02 -5.93 6.31
CA THR A 299 -0.31 -4.64 6.30
C THR A 299 -1.23 -3.49 5.98
N GLU A 300 -1.11 -2.40 6.73
CA GLU A 300 -1.71 -1.12 6.37
C GLU A 300 -0.75 -0.18 5.65
N LEU A 301 -1.28 0.55 4.69
CA LEU A 301 -0.63 1.68 4.05
C LEU A 301 -1.57 2.89 4.10
N LEU A 302 -1.13 3.95 4.79
CA LEU A 302 -1.88 5.20 4.91
C LEU A 302 -1.46 6.16 3.80
N TRP A 303 -2.44 6.60 3.02
CA TRP A 303 -2.40 7.86 2.28
C TRP A 303 -2.37 9.03 3.28
N ARG A 304 -1.39 9.93 3.21
CA ARG A 304 -1.44 11.18 4.00
C ARG A 304 -2.62 12.04 3.51
N ARG A 305 -3.80 11.82 4.11
CA ARG A 305 -4.89 12.81 4.08
C ARG A 305 -4.33 14.15 4.54
N TYR A 306 -4.74 15.21 3.85
CA TYR A 306 -4.46 16.57 4.31
C TYR A 306 -5.06 16.75 5.72
N ASP A 307 -4.47 17.63 6.54
CA ASP A 307 -5.04 17.89 7.86
C ASP A 307 -6.36 18.65 7.70
N GLY A 308 -7.46 17.90 7.88
CA GLY A 308 -8.82 18.40 7.73
C GLY A 308 -9.17 19.56 8.67
N THR A 309 -8.35 19.86 9.68
CA THR A 309 -8.54 21.04 10.53
C THR A 309 -8.28 22.37 9.79
N LYS A 310 -7.40 22.41 8.77
CA LYS A 310 -7.31 23.59 7.87
C LYS A 310 -8.54 23.68 6.96
N TYR A 311 -8.94 22.57 6.34
CA TYR A 311 -10.10 22.52 5.43
C TYR A 311 -11.43 22.87 6.11
N ALA A 312 -11.65 22.37 7.33
CA ALA A 312 -12.85 22.65 8.12
C ALA A 312 -12.88 24.08 8.71
N ARG A 313 -11.73 24.78 8.82
CA ARG A 313 -11.71 26.21 9.13
C ARG A 313 -12.14 27.07 7.95
N LEU A 314 -11.71 26.71 6.73
CA LEU A 314 -12.08 27.41 5.50
C LEU A 314 -13.56 27.28 5.14
N LEU A 315 -14.23 26.20 5.55
CA LEU A 315 -15.62 25.89 5.18
C LEU A 315 -16.61 25.91 6.35
N GLY A 316 -16.14 26.20 7.56
CA GLY A 316 -16.90 26.04 8.80
C GLY A 316 -17.10 24.58 9.22
N GLU A 317 -17.22 24.34 10.53
CA GLU A 317 -17.15 22.99 11.11
C GLU A 317 -18.29 22.03 10.72
N LYS A 318 -19.37 22.54 10.09
CA LYS A 318 -20.62 21.79 9.86
C LYS A 318 -20.58 20.79 8.71
N VAL A 319 -19.65 20.91 7.76
CA VAL A 319 -19.77 20.24 6.44
C VAL A 319 -19.34 18.76 6.46
N LEU A 320 -18.43 18.35 7.35
CA LEU A 320 -17.72 17.06 7.22
C LEU A 320 -18.28 15.93 8.11
N SER A 321 -19.42 15.38 7.71
CA SER A 321 -19.92 14.09 8.24
C SER A 321 -18.92 12.95 7.95
N ARG A 322 -18.54 12.19 8.98
CA ARG A 322 -17.39 11.26 8.92
C ARG A 322 -17.62 9.92 8.21
N ARG A 323 -18.84 9.60 7.73
CA ARG A 323 -19.23 8.21 7.43
C ARG A 323 -19.13 7.77 5.97
N ASP A 324 -19.48 8.62 5.00
CA ASP A 324 -19.70 8.17 3.62
C ASP A 324 -18.92 9.01 2.62
N GLN A 325 -17.91 8.40 1.96
CA GLN A 325 -17.34 8.81 0.66
C GLN A 325 -16.21 7.84 0.23
N GLN A 326 -16.57 6.79 -0.52
CA GLN A 326 -15.67 6.10 -1.45
C GLN A 326 -16.44 5.70 -2.73
N LEU A 327 -16.85 6.70 -3.51
CA LEU A 327 -17.23 6.51 -4.90
C LEU A 327 -16.10 7.03 -5.79
N SER A 328 -15.52 6.14 -6.60
CA SER A 328 -14.57 6.52 -7.64
C SER A 328 -15.37 6.90 -8.89
N LEU A 329 -15.84 8.15 -8.94
CA LEU A 329 -16.52 8.68 -10.12
C LEU A 329 -15.52 8.82 -11.28
N ILE A 330 -15.99 8.51 -12.50
CA ILE A 330 -15.25 8.76 -13.74
C ILE A 330 -15.35 10.26 -14.08
N VAL A 331 -14.36 10.79 -14.80
CA VAL A 331 -14.22 12.22 -15.16
C VAL A 331 -15.53 12.85 -15.63
N ASP A 332 -16.21 12.24 -16.62
CA ASP A 332 -17.47 12.79 -17.15
C ASP A 332 -18.60 12.78 -16.12
N ALA A 333 -18.56 11.83 -15.17
CA ALA A 333 -19.54 11.71 -14.10
C ALA A 333 -19.33 12.76 -12.98
N THR A 334 -18.10 13.21 -12.69
CA THR A 334 -17.90 14.31 -11.71
C THR A 334 -18.43 15.63 -12.26
N ALA A 335 -18.20 15.90 -13.55
CA ALA A 335 -18.79 17.04 -14.26
C ALA A 335 -20.31 16.96 -14.32
N ALA A 336 -20.89 15.79 -14.63
CA ALA A 336 -22.34 15.59 -14.67
C ALA A 336 -23.01 15.74 -13.29
N VAL A 337 -22.41 15.20 -12.22
CA VAL A 337 -22.89 15.39 -10.84
C VAL A 337 -22.82 16.87 -10.44
N THR A 338 -21.75 17.57 -10.80
CA THR A 338 -21.58 19.00 -10.50
C THR A 338 -22.61 19.86 -11.24
N ARG A 339 -22.93 19.53 -12.51
CA ARG A 339 -24.07 20.13 -13.24
C ARG A 339 -25.38 19.88 -12.52
N LEU A 340 -25.67 18.63 -12.13
CA LEU A 340 -26.92 18.27 -11.47
C LEU A 340 -27.08 19.00 -10.12
N LEU A 341 -25.99 19.17 -9.35
CA LEU A 341 -25.99 19.99 -8.14
C LEU A 341 -26.26 21.47 -8.45
N LYS A 342 -25.54 22.09 -9.41
CA LYS A 342 -25.79 23.48 -9.83
C LYS A 342 -27.23 23.73 -10.31
N ALA A 343 -27.88 22.73 -10.90
CA ALA A 343 -29.26 22.83 -11.41
C ALA A 343 -30.35 22.68 -10.32
N ASN A 344 -30.05 22.02 -9.20
CA ASN A 344 -31.05 21.65 -8.18
C ASN A 344 -30.81 22.30 -6.80
N VAL A 345 -29.82 23.20 -6.69
CA VAL A 345 -29.44 23.88 -5.44
C VAL A 345 -29.55 25.39 -5.62
N CYS A 346 -30.19 26.07 -4.65
CA CYS A 346 -30.10 27.51 -4.53
C CYS A 346 -28.86 27.89 -3.71
N GLY A 347 -27.85 28.46 -4.37
CA GLY A 347 -26.58 28.90 -3.80
C GLY A 347 -25.35 28.29 -4.48
N ALA A 348 -24.15 28.76 -4.13
CA ALA A 348 -22.94 28.42 -4.88
C ALA A 348 -22.44 26.97 -4.66
N VAL A 349 -21.86 26.39 -5.70
CA VAL A 349 -21.20 25.07 -5.68
C VAL A 349 -19.72 25.25 -6.01
N LEU A 350 -18.86 25.07 -5.01
CA LEU A 350 -17.41 25.13 -5.15
C LEU A 350 -16.87 23.78 -5.65
N ALA A 351 -15.89 23.81 -6.54
CA ALA A 351 -15.16 22.64 -7.00
C ALA A 351 -13.65 22.84 -6.75
N ILE A 352 -12.96 21.77 -6.32
CA ILE A 352 -11.53 21.79 -5.98
C ILE A 352 -10.85 20.54 -6.58
N GLY A 353 -9.69 20.73 -7.20
CA GLY A 353 -8.93 19.68 -7.88
C GLY A 353 -7.47 20.06 -8.10
N ASP A 354 -6.69 19.10 -8.60
CA ASP A 354 -5.24 19.18 -8.84
C ASP A 354 -4.84 18.54 -10.19
N GLY A 355 -5.67 17.63 -10.72
CA GLY A 355 -5.41 16.92 -11.97
C GLY A 355 -6.10 17.52 -13.19
N ALA A 356 -5.59 17.20 -14.39
CA ALA A 356 -6.23 17.54 -15.67
C ALA A 356 -7.66 16.99 -15.79
N ASN A 357 -7.95 15.87 -15.09
CA ASN A 357 -9.28 15.28 -14.97
C ASN A 357 -10.28 16.23 -14.28
N ASP A 358 -9.81 17.10 -13.38
CA ASP A 358 -10.68 17.94 -12.57
C ASP A 358 -11.15 19.18 -13.35
N VAL A 359 -10.49 19.53 -14.47
CA VAL A 359 -10.83 20.70 -15.30
C VAL A 359 -12.29 20.65 -15.76
N ALA A 360 -12.81 19.48 -16.11
CA ALA A 360 -14.21 19.30 -16.52
C ALA A 360 -15.22 19.52 -15.37
N MET A 361 -14.80 19.36 -14.12
CA MET A 361 -15.57 19.63 -12.90
C MET A 361 -15.44 21.11 -12.48
N LEU A 362 -14.23 21.68 -12.58
CA LEU A 362 -13.92 23.07 -12.25
C LEU A 362 -14.58 24.06 -13.24
N GLN A 363 -14.59 23.74 -14.53
CA GLN A 363 -15.11 24.59 -15.60
C GLN A 363 -16.54 24.21 -16.03
N VAL A 364 -17.36 23.66 -15.11
CA VAL A 364 -18.77 23.37 -15.43
C VAL A 364 -19.52 24.67 -15.74
N PRO A 365 -20.00 24.88 -16.98
CA PRO A 365 -20.72 26.09 -17.36
C PRO A 365 -22.07 26.21 -16.64
N PRO A 366 -22.67 27.41 -16.57
CA PRO A 366 -24.07 27.55 -16.21
C PRO A 366 -24.96 26.79 -17.21
N PHE A 367 -26.19 26.46 -16.79
CA PHE A 367 -27.22 26.02 -17.73
C PHE A 367 -27.67 27.20 -18.59
N SER A 368 -27.89 26.92 -19.87
CA SER A 368 -28.49 27.82 -20.87
C SER A 368 -30.02 27.74 -20.84
#